data_AF-A0A8T0QAU3-F1
#
_entry.id   AF-A0A8T0QAU3-F1
#
_cell.length_a   1.000
_cell.length_b   1.000
_cell.length_c   1.000
_cell.angle_alpha   90.00
_cell.angle_beta   90.00
_cell.angle_gamma   90.00
#
_symmetry.space_group_name_H-M   'P 1'
#
loop_
_entity.id
_entity.type
_entity.pdbx_description
1 polymer ?
#
loop_
_entity_poly.entity_id
_entity_poly.type
_entity_poly.pdbx_seq_one_letter_code
_entity_poly.pdbx_strand_id
1 'polypeptide(L)' 'MVIIDEMTFRSVEGEGFKRYSKVLQPRFDPPSRITVVRDCMQRYIEEKPKLKKILKNNRISLTIDTWTSNKNLNYIL' A
#
# COMPACT_ATOMS: atom_id res chain seq x y z
N MET A 1 -1.92 -5.97 8.30
CA MET A 1 -2.55 -4.64 8.44
C MET A 1 -2.40 -3.80 7.19
N VAL A 2 -1.42 -2.88 7.07
CA VAL A 2 -1.48 -1.89 5.97
C VAL A 2 -1.41 -2.53 4.57
N ILE A 3 -0.38 -3.33 4.30
CA ILE A 3 -0.22 -3.97 2.99
C ILE A 3 -1.16 -5.17 2.83
N ILE A 4 -1.18 -6.05 3.82
CA ILE A 4 -1.93 -7.34 3.75
C ILE A 4 -3.44 -7.12 3.68
N ASP A 5 -3.97 -6.15 4.43
CA ASP A 5 -5.41 -5.89 4.52
C ASP A 5 -5.81 -4.66 3.70
N GLU A 6 -4.94 -4.19 2.80
CA GLU A 6 -5.15 -3.06 1.89
C GLU A 6 -5.71 -1.78 2.56
N MET A 7 -5.30 -1.54 3.79
CA MET A 7 -5.82 -0.41 4.57
C MET A 7 -5.24 0.92 4.10
N THR A 8 -6.02 1.99 4.27
CA THR A 8 -5.52 3.34 4.03
C THR A 8 -4.31 3.65 4.93
N PHE A 9 -3.33 4.38 4.43
CA PHE A 9 -2.19 4.77 5.27
C PHE A 9 -2.57 5.67 6.45
N ARG A 10 -3.74 6.34 6.41
CA ARG A 10 -4.26 7.12 7.54
C ARG A 10 -4.71 6.23 8.70
N SER A 11 -4.96 4.95 8.46
CA SER A 11 -5.47 4.03 9.48
C SER A 11 -4.54 3.90 10.69
N VAL A 12 -3.23 4.07 10.51
CA VAL A 12 -2.25 4.03 11.64
C VAL A 12 -2.31 5.27 12.55
N GLU A 13 -2.91 6.37 12.10
CA GLU A 13 -3.05 7.60 12.87
C GLU A 13 -4.39 7.71 13.61
N GLY A 14 -5.33 6.81 13.30
CA GLY A 14 -6.67 6.77 13.89
C GLY A 14 -6.64 6.48 15.38
N GLU A 15 -7.55 7.12 16.14
CA GLU A 15 -7.61 7.00 17.59
C GLU A 15 -7.84 5.55 18.05
N GLY A 16 -8.72 4.81 17.38
CA GLY A 16 -8.97 3.40 17.65
C GLY A 16 -7.70 2.55 17.52
N PHE A 17 -6.91 2.78 16.47
CA PHE A 17 -5.65 2.06 16.26
C PHE A 17 -4.60 2.43 17.32
N LYS A 18 -4.51 3.72 17.67
CA LYS A 18 -3.60 4.19 18.74
C LYS A 18 -3.95 3.58 20.09
N ARG A 19 -5.24 3.57 20.44
CA ARG A 19 -5.73 2.96 21.69
C ARG A 19 -5.45 1.47 21.73
N TYR A 20 -5.80 0.76 20.66
CA TYR A 20 -5.52 -0.66 20.49
C TYR A 20 -4.02 -0.96 20.66
N SER A 21 -3.17 -0.20 19.97
CA SER A 21 -1.71 -0.39 20.02
C SER A 21 -1.13 -0.13 21.41
N LYS A 22 -1.60 0.91 22.11
CA LYS A 22 -1.17 1.21 23.49
C LYS A 22 -1.58 0.14 24.50
N VAL A 23 -2.74 -0.49 24.31
CA VAL A 23 -3.18 -1.60 25.16
C VAL A 23 -2.28 -2.82 24.97
N LEU A 24 -1.87 -3.12 23.74
CA LEU A 24 -0.97 -4.23 23.44
C LEU A 24 0.48 -3.98 23.91
N GLN A 25 1.00 -2.79 23.65
CA GLN A 25 2.35 -2.39 24.03
C GLN A 25 2.36 -0.90 24.38
N PRO A 26 2.32 -0.53 25.68
CA PRO A 26 2.23 0.87 26.11
C PRO A 26 3.38 1.77 25.64
N ARG A 27 4.55 1.18 25.37
CA ARG A 27 5.74 1.90 24.88
C ARG A 27 5.81 2.03 23.36
N PHE A 28 4.91 1.38 22.65
CA PHE A 28 4.89 1.44 21.19
C PHE A 28 4.18 2.72 20.75
N ASP A 29 4.90 3.56 20.02
CA ASP A 29 4.31 4.70 19.34
C ASP A 29 4.08 4.34 17.86
N PRO A 30 2.81 4.32 17.40
CA PRO A 30 2.51 4.04 16.00
C PRO A 30 3.25 5.00 15.06
N PRO A 31 3.83 4.50 13.96
CA PRO A 31 4.48 5.35 12.98
C PRO A 31 3.47 6.32 12.35
N SER A 32 3.95 7.49 11.94
CA SER A 32 3.14 8.43 11.15
C SER A 32 2.75 7.82 9.80
N ARG A 33 1.66 8.32 9.22
CA ARG A 33 1.27 7.96 7.85
C ARG A 33 2.40 8.17 6.85
N ILE A 34 3.20 9.22 7.02
CA ILE A 34 4.31 9.55 6.13
C ILE A 34 5.39 8.46 6.22
N THR A 35 5.70 8.00 7.42
CA THR A 35 6.65 6.91 7.65
C THR A 35 6.17 5.63 6.97
N VAL A 36 4.90 5.25 7.17
CA VAL A 36 4.32 4.07 6.54
C VAL A 36 4.35 4.15 5.00
N VAL A 37 4.04 5.32 4.43
CA VAL A 37 4.14 5.54 2.97
C VAL A 37 5.58 5.34 2.49
N ARG A 38 6.57 5.92 3.18
CA ARG A 38 7.99 5.77 2.81
C ARG A 38 8.42 4.31 2.85
N ASP A 39 8.05 3.58 3.89
CA ASP A 39 8.38 2.16 4.04
C ASP A 39 7.75 1.32 2.92
N CYS A 40 6.48 1.58 2.58
CA CYS A 40 5.80 0.91 1.48
C CYS A 40 6.46 1.21 0.13
N MET A 41 6.83 2.47 -0.12
CA MET A 41 7.51 2.88 -1.36
C MET A 41 8.90 2.26 -1.47
N GLN A 42 9.65 2.20 -0.37
CA GLN A 42 10.95 1.55 -0.33
C GLN A 42 10.83 0.06 -0.69
N ARG A 43 9.83 -0.63 -0.09
CA ARG A 43 9.52 -2.03 -0.41
C ARG A 43 9.19 -2.23 -1.89
N TYR A 44 8.40 -1.32 -2.48
CA TYR A 44 8.09 -1.36 -3.92
C TYR A 44 9.36 -1.24 -4.78
N ILE A 45 10.25 -0.30 -4.45
CA ILE A 45 11.50 -0.08 -5.19
C ILE A 45 12.38 -1.33 -5.16
N GLU A 46 12.42 -2.03 -4.03
CA GLU A 46 13.21 -3.26 -3.85
C GLU A 46 12.61 -4.47 -4.58
N GLU A 47 11.28 -4.61 -4.64
CA GLU A 47 10.63 -5.76 -5.26
C GLU A 47 10.46 -5.61 -6.79
N LYS A 48 10.30 -4.38 -7.28
CA LYS A 48 10.17 -4.08 -8.72
C LYS A 48 11.24 -4.75 -9.60
N PRO A 49 12.55 -4.68 -9.32
CA PRO A 49 13.56 -5.35 -10.16
C PRO A 49 13.47 -6.87 -10.08
N LYS A 50 13.07 -7.44 -8.94
CA LYS A 50 12.89 -8.89 -8.78
C LYS A 50 11.74 -9.39 -9.65
N LEU A 51 10.61 -8.68 -9.62
CA LEU A 51 9.47 -8.98 -10.48
C LEU A 51 9.83 -8.84 -11.97
N LYS A 52 10.52 -7.76 -12.35
CA LYS A 52 11.01 -7.59 -13.73
C LYS A 52 11.88 -8.76 -14.20
N LYS A 53 12.75 -9.28 -13.34
CA LYS A 53 13.61 -10.44 -13.65
C LYS A 53 12.78 -11.69 -13.91
N ILE A 54 11.74 -11.93 -13.11
CA ILE A 54 10.82 -13.07 -13.28
C ILE A 54 10.05 -12.92 -14.60
N LEU A 55 9.55 -11.72 -14.90
CA LEU A 55 8.72 -11.48 -16.07
C LEU A 55 9.50 -11.52 -17.40
N LYS A 56 10.79 -11.20 -17.40
CA LYS A 56 11.61 -10.99 -18.63
C LYS A 56 11.52 -12.11 -19.68
N ASN A 57 11.46 -13.37 -19.27
CA ASN A 57 11.51 -14.52 -20.18
C ASN A 57 10.16 -15.23 -20.35
N ASN A 58 9.08 -14.64 -19.82
CA ASN A 58 7.75 -15.23 -19.87
C ASN A 58 6.88 -14.52 -20.92
N ARG A 59 5.94 -15.26 -21.51
CA ARG A 59 4.83 -14.66 -22.28
C ARG A 59 3.83 -14.12 -21.27
N ILE A 60 3.47 -12.85 -21.39
CA ILE A 60 2.62 -12.15 -20.40
C ILE A 60 1.36 -11.68 -21.13
N SER A 61 0.20 -11.84 -20.49
CA SER A 61 -1.04 -11.16 -20.87
C SER A 61 -1.29 -10.05 -19.86
N LEU A 62 -1.64 -8.86 -20.34
CA LEU A 62 -1.98 -7.71 -19.52
C LEU A 62 -3.48 -7.47 -19.63
N THR A 63 -4.20 -7.60 -18.51
CA THR A 63 -5.60 -7.16 -18.42
C THR A 63 -5.60 -5.76 -17.83
N ILE A 64 -6.17 -4.81 -18.56
CA ILE A 64 -6.30 -3.43 -18.12
C ILE A 64 -7.79 -3.17 -17.91
N ASP A 65 -8.16 -2.82 -16.68
CA ASP A 65 -9.51 -2.35 -16.39
C ASP A 65 -9.57 -0.84 -16.61
N THR A 66 -10.62 -0.36 -17.28
CA THR A 66 -10.81 1.07 -17.53
C THR A 66 -12.19 1.52 -17.08
N TRP A 67 -12.25 2.68 -16.44
CA TRP A 67 -13.53 3.26 -16.03
C TRP A 67 -13.57 4.76 -16.25
N THR A 68 -14.76 5.26 -16.57
CA THR A 68 -15.04 6.69 -16.67
C THR A 68 -15.72 7.15 -15.38
N SER A 69 -15.15 8.14 -14.72
CA SER A 69 -15.77 8.75 -13.54
C SER A 69 -16.94 9.66 -13.93
N ASN A 70 -17.78 9.98 -12.94
CA ASN A 70 -18.86 10.97 -13.04
C ASN A 70 -18.38 12.40 -13.38
N LYS A 71 -17.07 12.63 -13.48
CA LYS A 71 -16.46 13.88 -13.95
C LYS A 71 -15.98 13.79 -15.41
N ASN A 72 -16.37 12.76 -16.15
CA ASN A 72 -15.91 12.44 -17.50
C ASN A 72 -14.38 12.26 -17.61
N LEU A 73 -13.73 11.87 -16.51
CA LEU A 73 -12.31 11.50 -16.51
C LEU A 73 -12.19 9.98 -16.65
N ASN A 74 -11.32 9.54 -17.56
CA ASN A 74 -11.00 8.13 -17.75
C ASN A 74 -9.82 7.72 -16.87
N TYR A 75 -9.93 6.52 -16.30
CA TYR A 75 -8.93 5.91 -15.44
C TYR A 75 -8.62 4.51 -15.93
N ILE A 76 -7.40 4.09 -15.60
CA ILE A 76 -6.88 2.75 -15.82
C ILE A 76 -6.50 2.22 -14.43
N LEU A 77 -6.91 0.99 -14.11
CA LEU A 77 -6.47 0.29 -12.89
C LEU A 77 -5.12 -0.37 -13.11
#